data_AF-A0A226CWF8-F1
#
_entry.id   AF-A0A226CWF8-F1
#
_cell.length_a   1.000
_cell.length_b   1.000
_cell.length_c   1.000
_cell.angle_alpha   90.00
_cell.angle_beta   90.00
_cell.angle_gamma   90.00
#
_symmetry.space_group_name_H-M   'P 1'
#
loop_
_entity.id
_entity.type
_entity.pdbx_description
1 polymer ?
#
loop_
_entity_poly.entity_id
_entity_poly.type
_entity_poly.pdbx_seq_one_letter_code
_entity_poly.pdbx_strand_id
1 'polypeptide(L)'
;MSFPTRQRIVVLLSIVACLVICISCEKNLTECELRTVNPSLKYNPWHVLYPAAKPNLTIQMYNYQTTYWVIHYKNASEGADYINQRWECQTRTYCQWRLYKDDAQPGFRRFQNVETGSCLRVGDGTLDCSTGAPNDARLTPADCKSYADDNCQYFSLGSGWVSSSQNTYYEMRVNAYSNKNCVSAGTGSDLKLYDYTCSTTYLNQWWWFECRGSDC
;
A
#
# COMPACT_ATOMS: atom_id res chain seq x y z
N MET A 1 32.40 45.01 0.05
CA MET A 1 31.31 45.42 -0.85
C MET A 1 29.98 45.21 -0.14
N SER A 2 29.36 46.28 0.36
CA SER A 2 28.09 46.22 1.08
C SER A 2 26.93 46.29 0.09
N PHE A 3 26.12 45.23 0.03
CA PHE A 3 24.85 45.31 -0.72
C PHE A 3 23.92 46.32 -0.04
N PRO A 4 23.36 47.30 -0.77
CA PRO A 4 22.45 48.28 -0.21
C PRO A 4 21.24 47.60 0.42
N THR A 5 20.83 48.06 1.60
CA THR A 5 19.82 47.45 2.49
C THR A 5 18.50 47.10 1.78
N ARG A 6 18.15 47.84 0.71
CA ARG A 6 16.96 47.56 -0.13
C ARG A 6 17.08 46.27 -0.96
N GLN A 7 18.25 45.93 -1.49
CA GLN A 7 18.44 44.70 -2.27
C GLN A 7 18.33 43.43 -1.39
N ARG A 8 18.75 43.51 -0.12
CA ARG A 8 18.62 42.39 0.83
C ARG A 8 17.15 42.09 1.18
N ILE A 9 16.32 43.13 1.30
CA ILE A 9 14.89 43.00 1.60
C ILE A 9 14.14 42.36 0.42
N VAL A 10 14.46 42.75 -0.82
CA VAL A 10 13.82 42.16 -2.01
C VAL A 10 14.16 40.68 -2.14
N VAL A 11 15.42 40.29 -1.94
CA VAL A 11 15.82 38.87 -1.99
C VAL A 11 15.13 38.05 -0.90
N LEU A 12 15.02 38.57 0.32
CA LEU A 12 14.30 37.89 1.41
C LEU A 12 12.81 37.74 1.11
N LEU A 13 12.16 38.78 0.57
CA LEU A 13 10.75 38.70 0.18
C LEU A 13 10.52 37.73 -0.99
N SER A 14 11.44 37.65 -1.95
CA SER A 14 11.35 36.68 -3.05
C SER A 14 11.51 35.24 -2.57
N ILE A 15 12.40 34.98 -1.61
CA ILE A 15 12.58 33.64 -1.01
C ILE A 15 11.33 33.25 -0.21
N VAL A 16 10.79 34.17 0.60
CA VAL A 16 9.56 33.92 1.38
C VAL A 16 8.36 33.72 0.46
N ALA A 17 8.20 34.51 -0.60
CA ALA A 17 7.14 34.31 -1.58
C ALA A 17 7.28 32.95 -2.30
N CYS A 18 8.50 32.53 -2.64
CA CYS A 18 8.74 31.22 -3.25
C CYS A 18 8.40 30.07 -2.29
N LEU A 19 8.78 30.17 -1.01
CA LEU A 19 8.41 29.20 0.04
C LEU A 19 6.89 29.13 0.27
N VAL A 20 6.19 30.27 0.28
CA VAL A 20 4.73 30.32 0.44
C VAL A 20 4.01 29.72 -0.79
N ILE A 21 4.54 29.94 -2.00
CA ILE A 21 4.01 29.33 -3.23
C ILE A 21 4.28 27.81 -3.24
N CYS A 22 5.45 27.34 -2.81
CA CYS A 22 5.74 25.91 -2.69
C CYS A 22 4.83 25.19 -1.69
N ILE A 23 4.58 25.78 -0.50
CA ILE A 23 3.64 25.22 0.50
C ILE A 23 2.20 25.22 -0.03
N SER A 24 1.84 26.21 -0.86
CA SER A 24 0.51 26.28 -1.48
C SER A 24 0.34 25.34 -2.68
N CYS A 25 1.43 25.02 -3.39
CA CYS A 25 1.44 24.02 -4.47
C CYS A 25 1.32 22.60 -3.92
N GLU A 26 2.02 22.28 -2.82
CA GLU A 26 1.84 20.98 -2.14
C GLU A 26 0.40 20.81 -1.65
N LYS A 27 -0.20 21.85 -1.05
CA LYS A 27 -1.61 21.81 -0.62
C LYS A 27 -2.61 21.69 -1.78
N ASN A 28 -2.38 22.39 -2.89
CA ASN A 28 -3.28 22.33 -4.05
C ASN A 28 -3.16 21.03 -4.84
N LEU A 29 -1.99 20.37 -4.87
CA LEU A 29 -1.87 19.03 -5.46
C LEU A 29 -2.67 18.00 -4.64
N THR A 30 -2.60 18.06 -3.31
CA THR A 30 -3.42 17.19 -2.44
C THR A 30 -4.93 17.44 -2.59
N GLU A 31 -5.39 18.68 -2.79
CA GLU A 31 -6.82 18.97 -3.01
C GLU A 31 -7.30 18.65 -4.44
N CYS A 32 -6.42 18.73 -5.45
CA CYS A 32 -6.75 18.36 -6.82
C CYS A 32 -6.91 16.84 -6.99
N GLU A 33 -6.08 16.04 -6.31
CA GLU A 33 -6.25 14.57 -6.30
C GLU A 33 -7.51 14.14 -5.54
N LEU A 34 -7.98 14.94 -4.57
CA LEU A 34 -9.24 14.68 -3.86
C LEU A 34 -10.49 15.03 -4.68
N ARG A 35 -10.42 15.98 -5.64
CA ARG A 35 -11.61 16.48 -6.36
C ARG A 35 -11.97 15.74 -7.64
N THR A 36 -11.05 14.96 -8.21
CA THR A 36 -11.31 14.16 -9.43
C THR A 36 -11.67 12.70 -9.13
N VAL A 37 -11.59 12.27 -7.88
CA VAL A 37 -12.11 10.97 -7.45
C VAL A 37 -13.61 11.14 -7.19
N ASN A 38 -14.41 10.78 -8.20
CA ASN A 38 -15.83 10.41 -8.04
C ASN A 38 -15.99 9.60 -6.73
N PRO A 39 -17.14 9.59 -6.02
CA PRO A 39 -17.34 8.84 -4.77
C PRO A 39 -17.43 7.32 -5.02
N SER A 40 -16.55 6.80 -5.87
CA SER A 40 -16.21 5.41 -5.94
C SER A 40 -15.47 5.05 -4.65
N LEU A 41 -15.84 3.92 -4.06
CA LEU A 41 -15.31 3.28 -2.85
C LEU A 41 -13.79 2.99 -2.88
N LYS A 42 -13.04 3.63 -3.78
CA LYS A 42 -11.66 3.34 -4.17
C LYS A 42 -10.70 4.16 -3.32
N TYR A 43 -9.84 3.46 -2.60
CA TYR A 43 -8.95 4.02 -1.60
C TYR A 43 -7.49 3.94 -2.10
N ASN A 44 -6.68 4.96 -1.84
CA ASN A 44 -5.23 4.91 -2.02
C ASN A 44 -4.56 4.69 -0.64
N PRO A 45 -4.10 3.47 -0.30
CA PRO A 45 -3.49 3.19 0.99
C PRO A 45 -2.26 4.03 1.33
N TRP A 46 -1.58 4.57 0.33
CA TRP A 46 -0.32 5.28 0.53
C TRP A 46 -0.47 6.80 0.55
N HIS A 47 -1.68 7.33 0.38
CA HIS A 47 -1.91 8.78 0.42
C HIS A 47 -1.48 9.39 1.76
N VAL A 48 -0.82 10.55 1.71
CA VAL A 48 -0.10 11.16 2.83
C VAL A 48 -1.00 11.68 3.95
N LEU A 49 -2.23 12.10 3.60
CA LEU A 49 -3.20 12.62 4.58
C LEU A 49 -4.05 11.53 5.23
N TYR A 50 -4.00 10.29 4.75
CA TYR A 50 -4.73 9.23 5.42
C TYR A 50 -3.97 8.79 6.67
N PRO A 51 -4.61 8.83 7.84
CA PRO A 51 -3.93 8.55 9.10
C PRO A 51 -3.48 7.08 9.16
N ALA A 52 -2.42 6.83 9.91
CA ALA A 52 -2.09 5.51 10.42
C ALA A 52 -3.36 4.99 11.13
N ALA A 53 -4.04 3.99 10.55
CA ALA A 53 -5.31 3.45 11.00
C ALA A 53 -6.24 4.47 11.71
N LYS A 54 -7.21 5.08 11.02
CA LYS A 54 -8.42 5.42 11.78
C LYS A 54 -8.91 4.10 12.39
N PRO A 55 -9.26 4.04 13.68
CA PRO A 55 -9.48 2.78 14.39
C PRO A 55 -10.53 1.87 13.72
N ASN A 56 -11.43 2.43 12.89
CA ASN A 56 -12.45 1.67 12.16
C ASN A 56 -12.25 1.64 10.64
N LEU A 57 -11.14 2.18 10.13
CA LEU A 57 -10.83 2.10 8.70
C LEU A 57 -10.27 0.71 8.38
N THR A 58 -11.02 -0.02 7.57
CA THR A 58 -10.58 -1.28 6.98
C THR A 58 -10.59 -1.17 5.47
N ILE A 59 -9.71 -1.95 4.84
CA ILE A 59 -9.64 -2.02 3.39
C ILE A 59 -9.78 -3.47 2.94
N GLN A 60 -10.13 -3.62 1.67
CA GLN A 60 -10.16 -4.91 0.99
C GLN A 60 -9.28 -4.81 -0.25
N MET A 61 -8.49 -5.85 -0.51
CA MET A 61 -7.52 -5.86 -1.61
C MET A 61 -8.06 -6.74 -2.73
N TYR A 62 -8.33 -6.14 -3.88
CA TYR A 62 -8.87 -6.78 -5.07
C TYR A 62 -7.80 -6.86 -6.16
N ASN A 63 -7.64 -8.02 -6.77
CA ASN A 63 -6.73 -8.18 -7.89
C ASN A 63 -7.45 -7.95 -9.23
N TYR A 64 -6.83 -7.18 -10.12
CA TYR A 64 -7.39 -6.87 -11.43
C TYR A 64 -7.62 -8.11 -12.30
N GLN A 65 -6.61 -8.97 -12.45
CA GLN A 65 -6.67 -10.10 -13.38
C GLN A 65 -7.54 -11.24 -12.86
N THR A 66 -7.35 -11.63 -11.59
CA THR A 66 -8.08 -12.78 -11.03
C THR A 66 -9.50 -12.43 -10.63
N THR A 67 -9.80 -11.15 -10.43
CA THR A 67 -11.07 -10.65 -9.89
C THR A 67 -11.38 -11.09 -8.46
N TYR A 68 -10.36 -11.55 -7.73
CA TYR A 68 -10.52 -12.12 -6.39
C TYR A 68 -10.00 -11.15 -5.32
N TRP A 69 -10.43 -11.41 -4.09
CA TRP A 69 -10.05 -10.66 -2.91
C TRP A 69 -9.00 -11.40 -2.10
N VAL A 70 -8.07 -10.66 -1.50
CA VAL A 70 -7.06 -11.24 -0.62
C VAL A 70 -7.68 -11.60 0.73
N ILE A 71 -7.44 -12.84 1.15
CA ILE A 71 -7.97 -13.43 2.38
C ILE A 71 -6.83 -13.86 3.29
N HIS A 72 -7.13 -13.92 4.59
CA HIS A 72 -6.40 -14.76 5.53
C HIS A 72 -7.33 -15.83 6.09
N TYR A 73 -7.10 -17.10 5.74
CA TYR A 73 -7.81 -18.21 6.35
C TYR A 73 -6.97 -18.83 7.46
N LYS A 74 -7.58 -18.95 8.64
CA LYS A 74 -6.99 -19.63 9.80
C LYS A 74 -8.01 -20.58 10.41
N ASN A 75 -7.71 -21.88 10.38
CA ASN A 75 -8.51 -22.92 11.01
C ASN A 75 -7.60 -23.87 11.79
N ALA A 76 -7.69 -23.80 13.12
CA ALA A 76 -6.88 -24.61 14.01
C ALA A 76 -7.16 -26.11 13.89
N SER A 77 -8.42 -26.50 13.61
CA SER A 77 -8.80 -27.92 13.49
C SER A 77 -8.24 -28.60 12.24
N GLU A 78 -7.97 -27.82 11.19
CA GLU A 78 -7.39 -28.27 9.93
C GLU A 78 -5.87 -28.05 9.88
N GLY A 79 -5.28 -27.43 10.92
CA GLY A 79 -3.89 -26.98 10.90
C GLY A 79 -3.60 -25.97 9.79
N ALA A 80 -4.62 -25.27 9.31
CA ALA A 80 -4.54 -24.39 8.15
C ALA A 80 -4.33 -22.93 8.60
N ASP A 81 -3.25 -22.30 8.15
CA ASP A 81 -2.97 -20.88 8.36
C ASP A 81 -2.30 -20.31 7.11
N TYR A 82 -3.05 -19.55 6.29
CA TYR A 82 -2.52 -19.09 5.01
C TYR A 82 -3.17 -17.80 4.47
N ILE A 83 -2.39 -17.09 3.65
CA ILE A 83 -2.89 -16.03 2.77
C ILE A 83 -3.19 -16.61 1.38
N ASN A 84 -4.32 -16.20 0.81
CA ASN A 84 -4.79 -16.65 -0.50
C ASN A 84 -5.72 -15.62 -1.15
N GLN A 85 -6.29 -15.99 -2.29
CA GLN A 85 -7.37 -15.24 -2.94
C GLN A 85 -8.70 -16.00 -2.90
N ARG A 86 -9.82 -15.28 -2.83
CA ARG A 86 -11.17 -15.86 -2.92
C ARG A 86 -12.16 -14.90 -3.57
N TRP A 87 -13.09 -15.47 -4.34
CA TRP A 87 -14.26 -14.73 -4.83
C TRP A 87 -15.30 -14.54 -3.71
N GLU A 88 -16.11 -13.47 -3.82
CA GLU A 88 -17.27 -13.19 -2.97
C GLU A 88 -17.03 -13.21 -1.44
N CYS A 89 -15.99 -12.52 -0.96
CA CYS A 89 -15.73 -12.42 0.48
C CYS A 89 -15.77 -10.98 1.03
N GLN A 90 -16.32 -10.05 0.26
CA GLN A 90 -16.32 -8.60 0.56
C GLN A 90 -17.04 -8.24 1.87
N THR A 91 -17.89 -9.10 2.40
CA THR A 91 -18.59 -8.86 3.67
C THR A 91 -17.94 -9.56 4.86
N ARG A 92 -16.83 -10.28 4.65
CA ARG A 92 -16.20 -11.12 5.66
C ARG A 92 -14.95 -10.46 6.22
N THR A 93 -14.79 -10.52 7.53
CA THR A 93 -13.65 -9.99 8.30
C THR A 93 -12.32 -10.59 7.88
N TYR A 94 -12.29 -11.86 7.47
CA TYR A 94 -11.09 -12.50 6.95
C TYR A 94 -10.59 -11.93 5.60
N CYS A 95 -11.38 -11.08 4.93
CA CYS A 95 -10.99 -10.31 3.73
C CYS A 95 -10.77 -8.83 3.98
N GLN A 96 -10.85 -8.41 5.24
CA GLN A 96 -10.66 -7.03 5.65
C GLN A 96 -9.30 -6.88 6.32
N TRP A 97 -8.65 -5.77 6.01
CA TRP A 97 -7.29 -5.49 6.41
C TRP A 97 -7.22 -4.09 7.01
N ARG A 98 -6.61 -3.99 8.20
CA ARG A 98 -6.24 -2.72 8.80
C ARG A 98 -4.92 -2.26 8.20
N LEU A 99 -4.83 -0.96 7.94
CA LEU A 99 -3.66 -0.33 7.37
C LEU A 99 -2.86 0.39 8.47
N TYR A 100 -1.61 -0.03 8.67
CA TYR A 100 -0.70 0.62 9.61
C TYR A 100 0.38 1.38 8.85
N LYS A 101 0.64 2.61 9.28
CA LYS A 101 1.78 3.41 8.86
C LYS A 101 2.87 3.29 9.92
N ASP A 102 4.11 3.17 9.48
CA ASP A 102 5.27 3.32 10.33
C ASP A 102 5.83 4.73 10.16
N ASP A 103 5.80 5.53 11.23
CA ASP A 103 6.27 6.90 11.18
C ASP A 103 7.79 6.99 10.98
N ALA A 104 8.54 5.94 11.32
CA ALA A 104 9.97 5.86 11.05
C ALA A 104 10.26 5.58 9.57
N GLN A 105 9.28 5.09 8.80
CA GLN A 105 9.44 4.72 7.39
C GLN A 105 8.29 5.30 6.54
N PRO A 106 8.33 6.62 6.27
CA PRO A 106 7.33 7.27 5.44
C PRO A 106 7.23 6.61 4.06
N GLY A 107 5.99 6.39 3.60
CA GLY A 107 5.72 5.77 2.30
C GLY A 107 5.52 4.25 2.34
N PHE A 108 5.80 3.60 3.48
CA PHE A 108 5.51 2.18 3.66
C PHE A 108 4.23 1.96 4.46
N ARG A 109 3.60 0.81 4.21
CA ARG A 109 2.38 0.37 4.88
C ARG A 109 2.46 -1.10 5.23
N ARG A 110 1.91 -1.46 6.38
CA ARG A 110 1.72 -2.84 6.83
C ARG A 110 0.22 -3.15 6.86
N PHE A 111 -0.15 -4.34 6.40
CA PHE A 111 -1.54 -4.79 6.38
C PHE A 111 -1.75 -5.87 7.43
N GLN A 112 -2.66 -5.64 8.37
CA GLN A 112 -3.05 -6.60 9.40
C GLN A 112 -4.46 -7.11 9.12
N ASN A 113 -4.65 -8.42 9.08
CA ASN A 113 -5.97 -8.99 8.89
C ASN A 113 -6.88 -8.70 10.10
N VAL A 114 -8.15 -8.36 9.84
CA VAL A 114 -9.10 -8.00 10.88
C VAL A 114 -9.49 -9.19 11.75
N GLU A 115 -9.69 -10.37 11.14
CA GLU A 115 -10.16 -11.59 11.81
C GLU A 115 -9.07 -12.21 12.68
N THR A 116 -7.88 -12.39 12.12
CA THR A 116 -6.82 -13.18 12.76
C THR A 116 -5.82 -12.33 13.55
N GLY A 117 -5.76 -11.02 13.28
CA GLY A 117 -4.74 -10.12 13.83
C GLY A 117 -3.34 -10.32 13.27
N SER A 118 -3.13 -11.23 12.30
CA SER A 118 -1.81 -11.44 11.68
C SER A 118 -1.52 -10.44 10.57
N CYS A 119 -0.25 -10.18 10.33
CA CYS A 119 0.23 -9.30 9.28
C CYS A 119 0.59 -10.06 8.01
N LEU A 120 0.37 -9.40 6.87
CA LEU A 120 0.82 -9.85 5.56
C LEU A 120 2.34 -9.76 5.49
N ARG A 121 3.02 -10.85 5.12
CA ARG A 121 4.48 -10.93 5.04
C ARG A 121 4.93 -11.62 3.76
N VAL A 122 6.01 -11.18 3.16
CA VAL A 122 6.69 -11.91 2.07
C VAL A 122 7.63 -12.98 2.64
N GLY A 123 7.43 -14.24 2.25
CA GLY A 123 8.20 -15.38 2.76
C GLY A 123 7.68 -15.92 4.08
N ASP A 124 8.30 -16.99 4.58
CA ASP A 124 7.85 -17.82 5.71
C ASP A 124 8.40 -17.44 7.09
N GLY A 125 9.07 -16.28 7.21
CA GLY A 125 9.73 -15.84 8.44
C GLY A 125 11.24 -16.03 8.45
N THR A 126 11.80 -16.77 7.49
CA THR A 126 13.25 -16.98 7.37
C THR A 126 13.95 -15.96 6.48
N LEU A 127 13.18 -15.22 5.67
CA LEU A 127 13.68 -14.24 4.71
C LEU A 127 13.96 -12.90 5.38
N ASP A 128 15.13 -12.33 5.11
CA ASP A 128 15.44 -10.94 5.45
C ASP A 128 15.37 -10.08 4.18
N CYS A 129 14.31 -9.28 4.05
CA CYS A 129 14.11 -8.44 2.87
C CYS A 129 15.08 -7.24 2.84
N SER A 130 15.91 -7.01 3.86
CA SER A 130 16.95 -5.97 3.83
C SER A 130 18.14 -6.35 2.94
N THR A 131 18.44 -7.65 2.79
CA THR A 131 19.60 -8.14 2.04
C THR A 131 19.28 -8.57 0.61
N GLY A 132 17.99 -8.66 0.25
CA GLY A 132 17.50 -8.85 -1.10
C GLY A 132 15.98 -9.07 -1.13
N ALA A 133 15.33 -8.71 -2.24
CA ALA A 133 13.98 -9.20 -2.50
C ALA A 133 14.11 -10.65 -2.98
N PRO A 134 13.53 -11.64 -2.30
CA PRO A 134 13.35 -12.97 -2.90
C PRO A 134 12.54 -12.82 -4.20
N ASN A 135 12.58 -13.77 -5.14
CA ASN A 135 11.70 -13.74 -6.31
C ASN A 135 10.90 -15.03 -6.28
N ASP A 136 9.58 -14.93 -6.43
CA ASP A 136 8.64 -16.05 -6.31
C ASP A 136 8.45 -16.57 -4.87
N ALA A 137 8.70 -15.73 -3.86
CA ALA A 137 8.38 -16.08 -2.47
C ALA A 137 6.89 -15.86 -2.19
N ARG A 138 6.28 -16.86 -1.58
CA ARG A 138 4.87 -16.81 -1.18
C ARG A 138 4.64 -15.77 -0.09
N LEU A 139 3.53 -15.06 -0.16
CA LEU A 139 3.04 -14.25 0.96
C LEU A 139 2.37 -15.13 2.02
N THR A 140 2.76 -14.95 3.28
CA THR A 140 2.32 -15.76 4.42
C THR A 140 1.79 -14.87 5.55
N PRO A 141 1.00 -15.43 6.48
CA PRO A 141 0.62 -14.73 7.69
C PRO A 141 1.77 -14.75 8.70
N ALA A 142 2.00 -13.64 9.38
CA ALA A 142 3.03 -13.52 10.41
C ALA A 142 2.57 -12.67 11.60
N ASP A 143 3.29 -12.77 12.72
CA ASP A 143 3.12 -11.83 13.82
C ASP A 143 3.55 -10.43 13.40
N CYS A 144 2.73 -9.44 13.74
CA CYS A 144 2.96 -8.06 13.35
C CYS A 144 4.18 -7.46 14.05
N LYS A 145 5.22 -7.16 13.30
CA LYS A 145 6.50 -6.62 13.80
C LYS A 145 6.77 -5.22 13.28
N SER A 146 7.63 -4.47 13.97
CA SER A 146 8.08 -3.15 13.51
C SER A 146 8.91 -3.29 12.23
N TYR A 147 9.12 -2.20 11.50
CA TYR A 147 9.95 -2.24 10.29
C TYR A 147 11.37 -2.69 10.59
N ALA A 148 11.93 -2.24 11.72
CA ALA A 148 13.30 -2.59 12.13
C ALA A 148 13.46 -4.09 12.42
N ASP A 149 12.37 -4.76 12.84
CA ASP A 149 12.40 -6.18 13.21
C ASP A 149 12.03 -7.11 12.04
N ASP A 150 11.16 -6.67 11.11
CA ASP A 150 10.75 -7.46 9.95
C ASP A 150 10.21 -6.57 8.82
N ASN A 151 11.11 -6.06 8.00
CA ASN A 151 10.78 -5.19 6.86
C ASN A 151 10.01 -5.92 5.74
N CYS A 152 9.96 -7.26 5.73
CA CYS A 152 9.18 -8.05 4.78
C CYS A 152 7.65 -7.91 4.97
N GLN A 153 7.19 -7.24 6.02
CA GLN A 153 5.77 -6.95 6.28
C GLN A 153 5.31 -5.59 5.72
N TYR A 154 6.23 -4.86 5.11
CA TYR A 154 6.02 -3.48 4.70
C TYR A 154 5.99 -3.37 3.17
N PHE A 155 5.04 -2.61 2.67
CA PHE A 155 4.78 -2.48 1.25
C PHE A 155 4.69 -1.00 0.85
N SER A 156 5.26 -0.66 -0.29
CA SER A 156 5.25 0.69 -0.85
C SER A 156 4.33 0.77 -2.06
N LEU A 157 3.96 2.00 -2.40
CA LEU A 157 3.26 2.30 -3.64
C LEU A 157 4.25 2.20 -4.81
N GLY A 158 3.89 1.40 -5.82
CA GLY A 158 4.55 1.39 -7.10
C GLY A 158 3.89 2.32 -8.12
N SER A 159 3.82 1.89 -9.37
CA SER A 159 3.09 2.61 -10.40
C SER A 159 1.56 2.56 -10.16
N GLY A 160 0.88 3.61 -10.64
CA GLY A 160 -0.58 3.62 -10.77
C GLY A 160 -0.99 3.42 -12.22
N TRP A 161 -2.04 2.64 -12.45
CA TRP A 161 -2.64 2.44 -13.76
C TRP A 161 -4.14 2.69 -13.69
N VAL A 162 -4.67 3.48 -14.62
CA VAL A 162 -6.11 3.69 -14.75
C VAL A 162 -6.63 2.80 -15.87
N SER A 163 -7.56 1.90 -15.55
CA SER A 163 -8.18 1.04 -16.55
C SER A 163 -9.13 1.80 -17.47
N SER A 164 -9.53 1.16 -18.57
CA SER A 164 -10.58 1.65 -19.46
C SER A 164 -11.92 1.91 -18.75
N SER A 165 -12.18 1.19 -17.65
CA SER A 165 -13.34 1.39 -16.77
C SER A 165 -13.15 2.51 -15.73
N GLN A 166 -12.11 3.34 -15.86
CA GLN A 166 -11.80 4.44 -14.93
C GLN A 166 -11.58 3.95 -13.48
N ASN A 167 -11.07 2.74 -13.32
CA ASN A 167 -10.62 2.23 -12.03
C ASN A 167 -9.12 2.47 -11.91
N THR A 168 -8.68 3.12 -10.84
CA THR A 168 -7.27 3.22 -10.51
C THR A 168 -6.84 1.93 -9.81
N TYR A 169 -5.85 1.28 -10.39
CA TYR A 169 -5.13 0.17 -9.80
C TYR A 169 -3.72 0.63 -9.43
N TYR A 170 -3.20 0.00 -8.40
CA TYR A 170 -1.89 0.29 -7.85
C TYR A 170 -1.08 -0.98 -7.87
N GLU A 171 0.19 -0.80 -8.18
CA GLU A 171 1.19 -1.81 -7.96
C GLU A 171 1.59 -1.78 -6.48
N MET A 172 1.45 -2.92 -5.78
CA MET A 172 1.89 -3.06 -4.39
C MET A 172 3.31 -3.62 -4.39
N ARG A 173 4.30 -2.77 -4.06
CA ARG A 173 5.71 -3.15 -4.08
C ARG A 173 6.12 -3.76 -2.76
N VAL A 174 6.88 -4.83 -2.85
CA VAL A 174 7.52 -5.46 -1.69
C VAL A 174 8.70 -4.62 -1.28
N ASN A 175 8.73 -4.23 -0.01
CA ASN A 175 9.86 -3.53 0.55
C ASN A 175 11.02 -4.49 0.82
N ALA A 176 11.87 -4.62 -0.18
CA ALA A 176 13.29 -4.75 0.03
C ALA A 176 13.92 -3.46 -0.47
N TYR A 177 15.09 -3.08 0.04
CA TYR A 177 15.90 -1.94 -0.43
C TYR A 177 16.07 -1.82 -1.97
N SER A 178 15.67 -2.82 -2.75
CA SER A 178 15.67 -2.82 -4.21
C SER A 178 14.38 -2.34 -4.91
N ASN A 179 13.20 -2.29 -4.26
CA ASN A 179 11.90 -1.99 -4.91
C ASN A 179 11.65 -2.75 -6.24
N LYS A 180 12.29 -3.91 -6.43
CA LYS A 180 12.27 -4.67 -7.69
C LYS A 180 11.04 -5.55 -7.85
N ASN A 181 10.40 -5.91 -6.73
CA ASN A 181 9.35 -6.91 -6.72
C ASN A 181 8.01 -6.36 -6.26
N CYS A 182 6.98 -6.97 -6.81
CA CYS A 182 5.59 -6.60 -6.74
C CYS A 182 4.78 -7.79 -6.29
N VAL A 183 3.78 -7.51 -5.47
CA VAL A 183 2.84 -8.54 -5.06
C VAL A 183 2.02 -8.95 -6.28
N SER A 184 2.07 -10.24 -6.58
CA SER A 184 1.48 -10.87 -7.75
C SER A 184 0.47 -11.91 -7.29
N ALA A 185 -0.71 -11.89 -7.91
CA ALA A 185 -1.70 -12.94 -7.73
C ALA A 185 -1.33 -14.17 -8.56
N GLY A 186 -1.37 -15.35 -7.94
CA GLY A 186 -1.45 -16.62 -8.68
C GLY A 186 -2.71 -16.64 -9.54
N THR A 187 -2.65 -17.35 -10.66
CA THR A 187 -3.76 -17.48 -11.63
C THR A 187 -4.12 -18.95 -11.86
N GLY A 188 -5.31 -19.20 -12.41
CA GLY A 188 -5.79 -20.57 -12.64
C GLY A 188 -6.15 -21.26 -11.33
N SER A 189 -5.57 -22.44 -11.08
CA SER A 189 -5.80 -23.21 -9.85
C SER A 189 -4.93 -22.75 -8.67
N ASP A 190 -3.88 -21.97 -8.92
CA ASP A 190 -3.06 -21.41 -7.87
C ASP A 190 -3.59 -20.04 -7.44
N LEU A 191 -4.23 -20.00 -6.29
CA LEU A 191 -4.84 -18.77 -5.76
C LEU A 191 -3.89 -17.97 -4.87
N LYS A 192 -2.66 -18.46 -4.64
CA LYS A 192 -1.72 -17.87 -3.68
C LYS A 192 -1.23 -16.51 -4.15
N LEU A 193 -0.56 -15.79 -3.25
CA LEU A 193 0.11 -14.54 -3.56
C LEU A 193 1.61 -14.76 -3.47
N TYR A 194 2.34 -14.10 -4.35
CA TYR A 194 3.80 -14.15 -4.42
C TYR A 194 4.39 -12.77 -4.57
N ASP A 195 5.66 -12.62 -4.25
CA ASP A 195 6.43 -11.51 -4.80
C ASP A 195 7.07 -11.92 -6.12
N TYR A 196 7.05 -11.03 -7.09
CA TYR A 196 7.64 -11.28 -8.40
C TYR A 196 8.18 -9.99 -8.97
N THR A 197 9.14 -10.09 -9.88
CA THR A 197 9.70 -8.90 -10.55
C THR A 197 8.58 -8.02 -11.12
N CYS A 198 8.60 -6.74 -10.75
CA CYS A 198 7.62 -5.77 -11.19
C CYS A 198 7.68 -5.60 -12.71
N SER A 199 6.54 -5.77 -13.37
CA SER A 199 6.39 -5.49 -14.80
C SER A 199 4.98 -5.01 -15.08
N THR A 200 4.89 -3.89 -15.81
CA THR A 200 3.60 -3.32 -16.23
C THR A 200 2.82 -4.22 -17.17
N THR A 201 3.47 -5.25 -17.75
CA THR A 201 2.83 -6.25 -18.61
C THR A 201 2.04 -7.32 -17.85
N TYR A 202 2.28 -7.49 -16.54
CA TYR A 202 1.66 -8.54 -15.73
C TYR A 202 0.38 -8.04 -15.07
N LEU A 203 -0.77 -8.46 -15.61
CA LEU A 203 -2.07 -7.98 -15.15
C LEU A 203 -2.41 -8.39 -13.70
N ASN A 204 -1.84 -9.49 -13.22
CA ASN A 204 -1.96 -10.00 -11.86
C ASN A 204 -1.18 -9.19 -10.81
N GLN A 205 -0.45 -8.14 -11.21
CA GLN A 205 0.29 -7.24 -10.29
C GLN A 205 -0.48 -5.96 -9.94
N TRP A 206 -1.68 -5.79 -10.49
CA TRP A 206 -2.50 -4.60 -10.32
C TRP A 206 -3.60 -4.81 -9.27
N TRP A 207 -3.61 -3.95 -8.27
CA TRP A 207 -4.49 -4.06 -7.10
C TRP A 207 -5.38 -2.84 -6.96
N TRP A 208 -6.65 -3.05 -6.64
CA TRP A 208 -7.55 -2.00 -6.20
C TRP A 208 -7.89 -2.24 -4.72
N PHE A 209 -7.86 -1.17 -3.93
CA PHE A 209 -8.29 -1.15 -2.54
C PHE A 209 -9.68 -0.54 -2.36
N GLU A 210 -10.60 -1.28 -1.76
CA GLU A 210 -11.91 -0.76 -1.36
C GLU A 210 -11.92 -0.39 0.12
N CYS A 211 -12.40 0.81 0.43
CA CYS A 211 -12.61 1.24 1.81
C CYS A 211 -13.88 0.61 2.39
N ARG A 212 -13.81 0.14 3.65
CA ARG A 212 -14.95 -0.34 4.43
C ARG A 212 -14.94 0.24 5.85
N GLY A 213 -16.11 0.59 6.35
CA GLY A 213 -16.33 1.15 7.69
C GLY A 213 -16.93 2.55 7.65
N SER A 214 -17.27 3.09 8.81
CA SER A 214 -17.80 4.46 8.97
C SER A 214 -16.76 5.56 8.73
N ASP A 215 -15.50 5.17 8.58
CA ASP A 215 -14.34 6.05 8.47
C ASP A 215 -13.91 6.30 7.01
N CYS A 216 -14.66 5.70 6.07
CA CYS A 216 -14.75 6.01 4.65
C CYS A 216 -15.77 7.15 4.43
#